data_AF-A0A261WEW2-F1
#
_entry.id   AF-A0A261WEW2-F1
#
_cell.length_a   1.000
_cell.length_b   1.000
_cell.length_c   1.000
_cell.angle_alpha   90.00
_cell.angle_beta   90.00
_cell.angle_gamma   90.00
#
_symmetry.space_group_name_H-M   'P 1'
#
loop_
_entity.id
_entity.type
_entity.pdbx_description
1 polymer ?
#
loop_
_entity_poly.entity_id
_entity_poly.type
_entity_poly.pdbx_seq_one_letter_code
_entity_poly.pdbx_strand_id
1 'polypeptide(L)'
;ARPVDLVYQELWGLLLAYNVVRREASQAAVAHKRAPSEISFKFACQHIASHLVVMAGAVSPSHTPRRLEELRGSIGVLFITKRPRPARPRAVKMSKTRYPVNRKAAPLK
;
A
#
# COMPACT_ATOMS: atom_id res chain seq x y z
N ALA A 1 -2.07 20.67 28.17
CA ALA A 1 -2.96 19.99 27.22
C ALA A 1 -2.84 20.71 25.88
N ARG A 2 -2.74 20.00 24.74
CA ARG A 2 -2.90 20.66 23.44
C ARG A 2 -4.31 21.26 23.36
N PRO A 3 -4.48 22.48 22.81
CA PRO A 3 -5.81 23.06 22.67
C PRO A 3 -6.66 22.14 21.78
N VAL A 4 -7.95 22.03 22.12
CA VAL A 4 -8.89 21.11 21.47
C VAL A 4 -8.94 21.36 19.95
N ASP A 5 -8.84 22.63 19.54
CA ASP A 5 -8.83 23.04 18.13
C ASP A 5 -7.63 22.49 17.35
N LEU A 6 -6.45 22.41 17.97
CA LEU A 6 -5.26 21.85 17.33
C LEU A 6 -5.42 20.35 17.09
N VAL A 7 -6.08 19.63 18.02
CA VAL A 7 -6.37 18.20 17.85
C VAL A 7 -7.31 17.98 16.66
N TYR A 8 -8.34 18.83 16.51
CA TYR A 8 -9.23 18.77 15.35
C TYR A 8 -8.48 19.05 14.04
N GLN A 9 -7.62 20.08 14.02
CA GLN A 9 -6.83 20.40 12.83
C GLN A 9 -5.95 19.22 12.39
N GLU A 10 -5.26 18.57 13.34
CA GLU A 10 -4.42 17.40 13.06
C GLU A 10 -5.25 16.22 12.53
N LEU A 11 -6.42 15.96 13.12
CA LEU A 11 -7.31 14.88 12.69
C LEU A 11 -7.84 15.12 11.27
N TRP A 12 -8.29 16.34 10.98
CA TRP A 12 -8.74 16.73 9.65
C TRP A 12 -7.61 16.67 8.63
N GLY A 13 -6.40 17.11 9.00
CA GLY A 13 -5.21 17.00 8.15
C GLY A 13 -4.90 15.55 7.78
N LEU A 14 -4.95 14.64 8.76
CA LEU A 14 -4.72 13.21 8.53
C LEU A 14 -5.79 12.58 7.63
N LEU A 15 -7.06 12.90 7.86
CA LEU A 15 -8.18 12.42 7.03
C LEU A 15 -8.07 12.93 5.59
N LEU A 16 -7.71 14.20 5.42
CA LEU A 16 -7.55 14.81 4.11
C LEU A 16 -6.38 14.15 3.36
N ALA A 17 -5.23 13.97 4.02
CA ALA A 17 -4.08 13.29 3.44
C ALA A 17 -4.41 11.85 3.01
N TYR A 18 -5.13 11.09 3.86
CA TYR A 18 -5.57 9.74 3.53
C TYR A 18 -6.44 9.71 2.27
N ASN A 19 -7.44 10.60 2.20
CA ASN A 19 -8.37 10.67 1.09
C ASN A 19 -7.68 11.06 -0.22
N VAL A 20 -6.75 12.02 -0.17
CA VAL A 20 -5.97 12.44 -1.34
C VAL A 20 -5.12 11.29 -1.86
N VAL A 21 -4.35 10.61 -0.99
CA VAL A 21 -3.51 9.47 -1.38
C VAL A 21 -4.36 8.34 -1.97
N ARG A 22 -5.51 8.02 -1.36
CA ARG A 22 -6.42 6.99 -1.87
C ARG A 22 -7.04 7.35 -3.21
N ARG A 23 -7.41 8.61 -3.41
CA ARG A 23 -7.98 9.09 -4.67
C ARG A 23 -6.96 9.00 -5.80
N GLU A 24 -5.74 9.48 -5.59
CA GLU A 24 -4.69 9.41 -6.63
C GLU A 24 -4.28 7.96 -6.92
N ALA A 25 -4.16 7.11 -5.89
CA ALA A 25 -3.94 5.68 -6.09
C ALA A 25 -5.06 5.04 -6.93
N SER A 26 -6.33 5.36 -6.66
CA SER A 26 -7.46 4.86 -7.44
C SER A 26 -7.40 5.29 -8.91
N GLN A 27 -7.10 6.57 -9.16
CA GLN A 27 -6.97 7.09 -10.52
C GLN A 27 -5.82 6.45 -11.29
N ALA A 28 -4.70 6.21 -10.61
CA ALA A 28 -3.60 5.46 -11.20
C ALA A 28 -3.97 4.00 -11.49
N ALA A 29 -4.72 3.33 -10.60
CA ALA A 29 -5.21 1.98 -10.83
C ALA A 29 -6.09 1.90 -12.09
N VAL A 30 -6.97 2.88 -12.30
CA VAL A 30 -7.80 2.99 -13.51
C VAL A 30 -6.93 3.16 -14.75
N ALA A 31 -5.92 4.03 -14.72
CA ALA A 31 -5.00 4.23 -15.84
C ALA A 31 -4.24 2.94 -16.23
N HIS A 32 -3.89 2.11 -15.24
CA HIS A 32 -3.17 0.84 -15.43
C HIS A 32 -4.10 -0.38 -15.57
N LYS A 33 -5.42 -0.20 -15.65
CA LYS A 33 -6.44 -1.28 -15.73
C LYS A 33 -6.33 -2.32 -14.61
N ARG A 34 -5.97 -1.88 -13.40
CA ARG A 34 -5.82 -2.72 -12.20
C ARG A 34 -6.83 -2.35 -11.14
N ALA A 35 -7.05 -3.24 -10.17
CA ALA A 35 -7.93 -2.92 -9.05
C ALA A 35 -7.21 -1.97 -8.07
N PRO A 36 -7.87 -0.93 -7.52
CA PRO A 36 -7.28 -0.04 -6.52
C PRO A 36 -6.77 -0.74 -5.26
N SER A 37 -7.28 -1.95 -4.98
CA SER A 37 -6.85 -2.81 -3.87
C SER A 37 -5.47 -3.45 -4.10
N GLU A 38 -4.94 -3.43 -5.33
CA GLU A 38 -3.64 -3.98 -5.67
C GLU A 38 -2.49 -2.97 -5.45
N ILE A 39 -2.80 -1.71 -5.18
CA ILE A 39 -1.80 -0.68 -4.89
C ILE A 39 -1.54 -0.64 -3.39
N SER A 40 -0.26 -0.73 -3.01
CA SER A 40 0.12 -0.58 -1.60
C SER A 40 -0.01 0.87 -1.16
N PHE A 41 -0.81 1.10 -0.11
CA PHE A 41 -0.98 2.42 0.49
C PHE A 41 0.35 3.03 0.94
N LYS A 42 1.25 2.21 1.53
CA LYS A 42 2.56 2.68 2.00
C LYS A 42 3.42 3.21 0.84
N PHE A 43 3.49 2.44 -0.24
CA PHE A 43 4.24 2.81 -1.43
C PHE A 43 3.62 4.03 -2.13
N ALA A 44 2.29 4.09 -2.25
CA ALA A 44 1.59 5.25 -2.78
C ALA A 44 1.85 6.52 -1.96
N CYS A 45 1.81 6.43 -0.63
CA CYS A 45 2.10 7.55 0.27
C CYS A 45 3.54 8.06 0.09
N GLN A 46 4.53 7.16 0.10
CA GLN A 46 5.94 7.52 -0.10
C GLN A 46 6.20 8.15 -1.47
N HIS A 47 5.59 7.61 -2.52
CA HIS A 47 5.73 8.13 -3.89
C HIS A 47 5.08 9.49 -4.06
N ILE A 48 3.87 9.69 -3.52
CA ILE A 48 3.20 11.00 -3.56
C ILE A 48 3.99 12.02 -2.74
N ALA A 49 4.49 11.65 -1.56
CA ALA A 49 5.29 12.54 -0.72
C ALA A 49 6.59 12.98 -1.43
N SER A 50 7.32 12.06 -2.06
CA SER A 50 8.55 12.41 -2.79
C SER A 50 8.27 13.34 -3.97
N HIS A 51 7.19 13.08 -4.72
CA HIS A 51 6.78 13.97 -5.80
C HIS A 51 6.32 15.34 -5.31
N LEU A 52 5.63 15.44 -4.18
CA LEU A 52 5.26 16.72 -3.58
C LEU A 52 6.49 17.54 -3.17
N VAL A 53 7.53 16.91 -2.61
CA VAL A 53 8.80 17.58 -2.30
C VAL A 53 9.46 18.12 -3.57
N VAL A 54 9.48 17.34 -4.65
CA VAL A 54 10.00 17.78 -5.96
C VAL A 54 9.15 18.91 -6.54
N MET A 55 7.82 18.83 -6.43
CA MET A 55 6.91 19.88 -6.91
C MET A 55 7.02 21.17 -6.09
N ALA A 56 7.27 21.10 -4.78
CA ALA A 56 7.45 22.26 -3.93
C ALA A 56 8.67 23.10 -4.32
N GLY A 57 9.71 22.47 -4.88
CA GLY A 57 10.87 23.17 -5.45
C GLY A 57 10.65 23.74 -6.85
N ALA A 58 9.51 23.46 -7.49
CA ALA A 58 9.28 23.82 -8.88
C ALA A 58 8.44 25.10 -9.02
N VAL A 59 9.00 26.09 -9.72
CA VAL A 59 8.52 27.49 -9.74
C VAL A 59 7.20 27.72 -10.50
N SER A 60 6.81 26.82 -11.41
CA SER A 60 5.63 27.01 -12.28
C SER A 60 4.46 26.08 -11.91
N PRO A 61 3.31 26.64 -11.46
CA PRO A 61 2.06 25.89 -11.23
C PRO A 61 1.43 25.36 -12.53
N SER A 62 1.75 25.95 -13.68
CA SER A 62 1.11 25.64 -14.97
C SER A 62 1.42 24.24 -15.48
N HIS A 63 2.52 23.62 -15.02
CA HIS A 63 2.92 22.26 -15.41
C HIS A 63 2.42 21.16 -14.47
N THR A 64 1.65 21.51 -13.43
CA THR A 64 1.07 20.56 -12.48
C THR A 64 0.32 19.39 -13.14
N PRO A 65 -0.60 19.59 -14.10
CA PRO A 65 -1.34 18.48 -14.70
C PRO A 65 -0.43 17.49 -15.42
N ARG A 66 0.58 17.97 -16.15
CA ARG A 66 1.57 17.13 -16.83
C ARG A 66 2.39 16.30 -15.84
N ARG A 67 2.86 16.91 -14.75
CA ARG A 67 3.62 16.20 -13.72
C ARG A 67 2.77 15.17 -12.98
N LEU A 68 1.47 15.44 -12.82
CA LEU A 68 0.52 14.46 -12.27
C LEU A 68 0.28 13.29 -13.22
N GLU A 69 0.28 13.52 -14.53
CA GLU A 69 0.21 12.46 -15.53
C GLU A 69 1.47 11.57 -15.49
N GLU A 70 2.66 12.18 -15.41
CA GLU A 70 3.94 11.47 -15.23
C GLU A 70 3.97 10.66 -13.92
N LEU A 71 3.44 11.25 -12.82
CA LEU A 71 3.25 10.55 -11.54
C LEU A 71 2.34 9.32 -11.73
N ARG A 72 1.20 9.47 -12.41
CA ARG A 72 0.27 8.35 -12.64
C ARG A 72 0.88 7.26 -13.52
N GLY A 73 1.69 7.63 -14.51
CA GLY A 73 2.47 6.70 -15.33
C GLY A 73 3.46 5.87 -14.51
N SER A 74 4.15 6.50 -13.55
CA SER A 74 5.15 5.85 -12.69
C SER A 74 4.58 4.96 -11.58
N ILE A 75 3.28 5.06 -11.26
CA ILE A 75 2.63 4.23 -10.22
C ILE A 75 2.58 2.73 -10.59
N GLY A 76 2.86 2.35 -11.84
CA GLY A 76 2.96 0.95 -12.27
C GLY A 76 3.94 0.09 -11.43
N VAL A 77 4.94 0.71 -10.80
CA VAL A 77 5.91 0.03 -9.92
C VAL A 77 5.34 -0.23 -8.50
N LEU A 78 4.23 0.43 -8.14
CA LEU A 78 3.64 0.39 -6.78
C LEU A 78 2.62 -0.74 -6.59
N PHE A 79 2.37 -1.55 -7.64
CA PHE A 79 1.50 -2.71 -7.53
C PHE A 79 2.13 -3.77 -6.64
N ILE A 80 1.36 -4.24 -5.67
CA ILE A 80 1.76 -5.33 -4.79
C ILE A 80 1.90 -6.58 -5.64
N THR A 81 3.09 -7.18 -5.64
CA THR A 81 3.25 -8.54 -6.14
C THR A 81 2.53 -9.48 -5.18
N LYS A 82 1.40 -10.03 -5.63
CA LYS A 82 0.69 -11.08 -4.87
C LYS A 82 1.55 -12.34 -4.91
N ARG A 83 2.44 -12.51 -3.94
CA ARG A 83 3.20 -13.75 -3.78
C ARG A 83 2.24 -14.83 -3.28
N PRO A 84 1.95 -15.88 -4.06
CA PRO A 84 1.13 -16.97 -3.58
C PRO A 84 1.84 -17.60 -2.38
N ARG A 85 1.19 -17.58 -1.21
CA ARG A 85 1.70 -18.29 -0.04
C ARG A 85 1.54 -19.79 -0.33
N PRO A 86 2.63 -20.58 -0.29
CA PRO A 86 2.50 -22.02 -0.43
C PRO A 86 1.54 -22.55 0.63
N ALA A 87 0.61 -23.41 0.22
CA ALA A 87 -0.23 -24.12 1.18
C ALA A 87 0.69 -24.91 2.12
N ARG A 88 0.64 -24.59 3.42
CA ARG A 88 1.31 -25.35 4.47
C ARG A 88 0.23 -26.09 5.26
N PRO A 89 -0.33 -27.19 4.72
CA PRO A 89 -1.34 -27.96 5.44
C PRO A 89 -0.72 -28.44 6.76
N ARG A 90 -1.46 -28.26 7.86
CA ARG A 90 -1.03 -28.77 9.16
C ARG A 90 -1.01 -30.29 9.11
N ALA A 91 0.14 -30.88 9.44
CA ALA A 91 0.30 -32.31 9.57
C ALA A 91 1.00 -32.62 10.89
N VAL A 92 0.55 -33.67 11.56
CA VAL A 92 1.09 -34.10 12.86
C VAL A 92 2.08 -35.25 12.64
N LYS A 93 3.05 -35.42 13.52
CA LYS A 93 3.99 -36.56 13.40
C LYS A 93 3.42 -37.87 13.96
N MET A 94 2.56 -37.76 14.97
CA MET A 94 1.82 -38.86 15.56
C MET A 94 0.35 -38.46 15.67
N SER A 95 -0.56 -39.42 15.50
CA SER A 95 -1.99 -39.15 15.59
C SER A 95 -2.40 -38.98 17.05
N LYS A 96 -2.75 -37.75 17.43
CA LYS A 96 -3.52 -37.41 18.65
C LYS A 96 -4.70 -36.49 18.35
N THR A 97 -4.91 -36.14 17.08
CA THR A 97 -5.83 -35.10 16.60
C THR A 97 -6.31 -35.45 15.18
N ARG A 98 -7.36 -34.78 14.68
CA ARG A 98 -7.97 -35.02 13.35
C ARG A 98 -7.09 -34.61 12.14
N TYR A 99 -5.82 -34.26 12.33
CA TYR A 99 -4.94 -33.82 11.25
C TYR A 99 -4.18 -35.00 10.63
N PRO A 100 -3.86 -34.96 9.33
CA PRO A 100 -3.12 -36.02 8.65
C PRO A 100 -1.71 -36.18 9.23
N VAL A 101 -1.24 -37.43 9.29
CA VAL A 101 0.08 -37.77 9.86
C VAL A 101 1.18 -37.66 8.79
N ASN A 102 2.20 -36.84 9.04
CA ASN A 102 3.39 -36.76 8.19
C ASN A 102 4.46 -37.78 8.61
N ARG A 103 4.52 -38.91 7.90
CA ARG A 103 5.48 -40.00 8.13
C ARG A 103 6.92 -39.68 7.70
N LYS A 104 7.15 -38.60 6.95
CA LYS A 104 8.48 -38.17 6.48
C LYS A 104 9.13 -37.12 7.38
N ALA A 105 8.52 -36.78 8.52
CA ALA A 105 9.04 -35.76 9.43
C ALA A 105 10.26 -36.26 10.23
N ALA A 106 11.29 -35.42 10.36
CA ALA A 106 12.52 -35.71 11.11
C ALA A 106 12.24 -36.17 12.56
N PRO A 107 12.97 -37.16 13.13
CA PRO A 107 12.86 -37.64 14.52
C PRO A 107 12.73 -36.51 15.53
N LEU A 108 11.82 -36.64 16.50
CA LEU A 108 11.83 -35.76 17.66
C LEU A 108 13.02 -36.21 18.53
N LYS A 109 13.88 -35.29 18.93
CA LYS A 109 14.92 -35.56 19.93
C LYS A 109 14.28 -35.77 21.29
#